data_AF-A0A537CP04-F1
#
_entry.id   AF-A0A537CP04-F1
#
_cell.length_a   1.000
_cell.length_b   1.000
_cell.length_c   1.000
_cell.angle_alpha   90.00
_cell.angle_beta   90.00
_cell.angle_gamma   90.00
#
_symmetry.space_group_name_H-M   'P 1'
#
loop_
_entity.id
_entity.type
_entity.pdbx_description
1 polymer ?
#
loop_
_entity_poly.entity_id
_entity_poly.type
_entity_poly.pdbx_seq_one_letter_code
_entity_poly.pdbx_strand_id
1 'polypeptide(L)'
;MKSATLDFSSVAELQPSIQSRTNFAPAATVHADLTAAVKGLMGGYRLDGWRMASLDPLHNDPGDHSSIAELDPGTYGLSADESISCSVDFAGSAQVLMLPELLNRLHASYCGTIALDCAHIRA
;
A
#
# COMPACT_ATOMS: atom_id res chain seq x y z
N MET A 1 28.05 10.42 73.86
CA MET A 1 27.11 9.61 73.06
C MET A 1 27.27 9.98 71.59
N LYS A 2 27.58 9.01 70.72
CA LYS A 2 27.70 9.19 69.26
C LYS A 2 26.30 9.16 68.63
N SER A 3 25.91 10.18 67.88
CA SER A 3 24.72 10.12 67.00
C SER A 3 25.11 9.59 65.63
N ALA A 4 24.30 8.65 65.16
CA ALA A 4 24.48 7.87 63.94
C ALA A 4 24.28 8.72 62.67
N THR A 5 25.16 8.51 61.69
CA THR A 5 24.93 8.87 60.29
C THR A 5 24.56 7.60 59.55
N LEU A 6 23.36 7.54 58.96
CA LEU A 6 22.97 6.47 58.04
C LEU A 6 23.35 6.92 56.63
N ASP A 7 24.36 6.27 56.07
CA ASP A 7 24.79 6.41 54.68
C ASP A 7 23.88 5.54 53.79
N PHE A 8 23.08 6.19 52.95
CA PHE A 8 22.29 5.54 51.90
C PHE A 8 22.92 5.88 50.55
N SER A 9 24.01 5.18 50.23
CA SER A 9 24.66 5.31 48.92
C SER A 9 25.00 3.93 48.36
N SER A 10 23.97 3.18 47.95
CA SER A 10 24.15 2.10 46.98
C SER A 10 22.80 1.71 46.37
N VAL A 11 22.44 2.39 45.29
CA VAL A 11 21.49 1.87 44.31
C VAL A 11 22.31 1.69 43.04
N ALA A 12 22.69 0.45 42.76
CA ALA A 12 23.29 0.06 41.51
C ALA A 12 22.29 0.36 40.38
N GLU A 13 22.60 1.34 39.56
CA GLU A 13 21.87 1.64 38.33
C GLU A 13 22.07 0.50 37.34
N LEU A 14 21.06 -0.36 37.20
CA LEU A 14 20.93 -1.25 36.05
C LEU A 14 20.52 -0.40 34.85
N GLN A 15 21.48 0.04 34.05
CA GLN A 15 21.19 0.63 32.73
C GLN A 15 20.71 -0.48 31.77
N PRO A 16 19.48 -0.40 31.22
CA PRO A 16 19.13 -1.24 30.10
C PRO A 16 19.91 -0.75 28.88
N SER A 17 20.74 -1.63 28.33
CA SER A 17 21.46 -1.41 27.08
C SER A 17 20.44 -1.34 25.94
N ILE A 18 20.02 -0.14 25.58
CA ILE A 18 19.26 0.11 24.35
C ILE A 18 20.24 -0.06 23.19
N GLN A 19 20.33 -1.28 22.67
CA GLN A 19 21.02 -1.54 21.42
C GLN A 19 20.18 -0.95 20.29
N SER A 20 20.66 0.16 19.72
CA SER A 20 20.12 0.70 18.48
C SER A 20 20.31 -0.33 17.38
N ARG A 21 19.24 -1.01 16.98
CA ARG A 21 19.25 -1.91 15.82
C ARG A 21 19.28 -1.07 14.55
N THR A 22 20.45 -0.64 14.11
CA THR A 22 20.64 0.00 12.80
C THR A 22 20.80 -1.07 11.72
N ASN A 23 19.74 -1.84 11.47
CA ASN A 23 19.63 -2.61 10.23
C ASN A 23 18.71 -1.85 9.28
N PHE A 24 19.22 -0.79 8.65
CA PHE A 24 18.58 -0.23 7.46
C PHE A 24 18.98 -1.11 6.27
N ALA A 25 18.04 -1.90 5.78
CA ALA A 25 18.15 -2.53 4.46
C ALA A 25 18.37 -1.44 3.39
N PRO A 26 19.06 -1.74 2.28
CA PRO A 26 19.38 -0.72 1.29
C PRO A 26 18.09 -0.24 0.61
N ALA A 27 17.87 1.07 0.53
CA ALA A 27 16.67 1.68 -0.04
C ALA A 27 16.31 1.23 -1.47
N ALA A 28 17.27 0.64 -2.20
CA ALA A 28 17.09 0.13 -3.55
C ALA A 28 16.18 -1.11 -3.64
N THR A 29 16.22 -2.03 -2.66
CA THR A 29 15.33 -3.21 -2.66
C THR A 29 13.89 -2.80 -2.41
N VAL A 30 13.68 -1.87 -1.46
CA VAL A 30 12.34 -1.36 -1.11
C VAL A 30 11.66 -0.69 -2.31
N HIS A 31 12.40 0.08 -3.13
CA HIS A 31 11.84 0.72 -4.34
C HIS A 31 11.51 -0.26 -5.47
N ALA A 32 12.31 -1.31 -5.63
CA ALA A 32 12.02 -2.37 -6.61
C ALA A 32 10.74 -3.13 -6.24
N ASP A 33 10.58 -3.44 -4.95
CA ASP A 33 9.41 -4.12 -4.40
C ASP A 33 8.15 -3.26 -4.57
N LEU A 34 8.24 -1.97 -4.27
CA LEU A 34 7.13 -1.01 -4.48
C LEU A 34 6.70 -0.93 -5.95
N THR A 35 7.67 -0.82 -6.87
CA THR A 35 7.36 -0.70 -8.30
C THR A 35 6.68 -1.97 -8.81
N ALA A 36 7.11 -3.14 -8.34
CA ALA A 36 6.49 -4.41 -8.67
C ALA A 36 5.08 -4.52 -8.09
N ALA A 37 4.88 -4.10 -6.83
CA ALA A 37 3.57 -4.06 -6.17
C ALA A 37 2.58 -3.17 -6.94
N VAL A 38 2.97 -1.93 -7.27
CA VAL A 38 2.13 -1.00 -8.04
C VAL A 38 1.79 -1.55 -9.43
N LYS A 39 2.76 -2.17 -10.12
CA LYS A 39 2.50 -2.81 -11.43
C LYS A 39 1.55 -4.00 -11.31
N GLY A 40 1.71 -4.81 -10.27
CA GLY A 40 0.83 -5.94 -9.96
C GLY A 40 -0.61 -5.45 -9.77
N LEU A 41 -0.81 -4.43 -8.93
CA LEU A 41 -2.10 -3.81 -8.68
C LEU A 41 -2.73 -3.25 -9.96
N MET A 42 -1.98 -2.47 -10.75
CA MET A 42 -2.48 -1.99 -12.04
C MET A 42 -2.86 -3.13 -12.99
N GLY A 43 -2.12 -4.24 -12.96
CA GLY A 43 -2.43 -5.46 -13.71
C GLY A 43 -3.76 -6.08 -13.26
N GLY A 44 -3.98 -6.19 -11.95
CA GLY A 44 -5.24 -6.66 -11.36
C GLY A 44 -6.44 -5.83 -11.81
N TYR A 45 -6.36 -4.50 -11.73
CA TYR A 45 -7.41 -3.61 -12.26
C TYR A 45 -7.67 -3.81 -13.76
N ARG A 46 -6.63 -4.04 -14.57
CA ARG A 46 -6.78 -4.27 -16.03
C ARG A 46 -7.41 -5.62 -16.37
N LEU A 47 -7.20 -6.65 -15.55
CA LEU A 47 -7.68 -8.01 -15.79
C LEU A 47 -9.05 -8.26 -15.17
N ASP A 48 -9.28 -7.74 -13.97
CA ASP A 48 -10.42 -8.09 -13.13
C ASP A 48 -11.32 -6.92 -12.78
N GLY A 49 -10.93 -5.66 -13.09
CA GLY A 49 -11.71 -4.48 -12.73
C GLY A 49 -13.14 -4.48 -13.28
N TRP A 50 -13.35 -5.10 -14.45
CA TRP A 50 -14.66 -5.25 -15.07
C TRP A 50 -15.68 -5.99 -14.17
N ARG A 51 -15.22 -6.85 -13.26
CA ARG A 51 -16.07 -7.59 -12.31
C ARG A 51 -16.71 -6.66 -11.27
N MET A 52 -16.11 -5.49 -11.04
CA MET A 52 -16.62 -4.44 -10.16
C MET A 52 -17.33 -3.31 -10.91
N ALA A 53 -17.45 -3.39 -12.23
CA ALA A 53 -18.11 -2.35 -13.01
C ALA A 53 -19.60 -2.24 -12.63
N SER A 54 -20.08 -1.00 -12.49
CA SER A 54 -21.48 -0.69 -12.19
C SER A 54 -22.31 -0.77 -13.47
N LEU A 55 -22.61 -2.00 -13.88
CA LEU A 55 -23.34 -2.29 -15.13
C LEU A 55 -24.85 -2.44 -14.93
N ASP A 56 -25.28 -2.90 -13.75
CA ASP A 56 -26.70 -3.12 -13.45
C ASP A 56 -27.35 -1.81 -12.97
N PRO A 57 -28.22 -1.17 -13.78
CA PRO A 57 -28.87 0.09 -13.40
C PRO A 57 -29.92 -0.08 -12.29
N LEU A 58 -30.32 -1.31 -11.96
CA LEU A 58 -31.28 -1.59 -10.89
C LEU A 58 -30.60 -1.90 -9.55
N HIS A 59 -29.28 -2.06 -9.55
CA HIS A 59 -28.53 -2.39 -8.36
C HIS A 59 -28.33 -1.14 -7.48
N ASN A 60 -28.58 -1.28 -6.18
CA ASN A 60 -28.55 -0.17 -5.23
C ASN A 60 -27.31 -0.14 -4.33
N ASP A 61 -26.47 -1.18 -4.36
CA ASP A 61 -25.30 -1.29 -3.48
C ASP A 61 -24.00 -1.19 -4.28
N PRO A 62 -23.12 -0.22 -4.02
CA PRO A 62 -21.81 -0.23 -4.63
C PRO A 62 -21.03 -1.45 -4.10
N GLY A 63 -20.59 -2.34 -4.99
CA GLY A 63 -19.80 -3.50 -4.57
C GLY A 63 -18.53 -3.10 -3.81
N ASP A 64 -18.10 -3.93 -2.87
CA ASP A 64 -16.83 -3.75 -2.15
C ASP A 64 -15.65 -4.22 -3.00
N HIS A 65 -14.73 -3.32 -3.35
CA HIS A 65 -13.54 -3.64 -4.14
C HIS A 65 -12.61 -4.64 -3.43
N SER A 66 -12.62 -4.68 -2.09
CA SER A 66 -11.87 -5.66 -1.31
C SER A 66 -12.38 -7.08 -1.47
N SER A 67 -13.57 -7.27 -2.07
CA SER A 67 -14.09 -8.59 -2.41
C SER A 67 -13.30 -9.28 -3.53
N ILE A 68 -12.51 -8.51 -4.30
CA ILE A 68 -11.62 -9.02 -5.35
C ILE A 68 -10.18 -8.75 -4.92
N ALA A 69 -9.45 -9.82 -4.60
CA ALA A 69 -8.09 -9.74 -4.08
C ALA A 69 -7.15 -8.96 -5.02
N GLU A 70 -7.34 -9.09 -6.34
CA GLU A 70 -6.55 -8.40 -7.36
C GLU A 70 -6.77 -6.88 -7.40
N LEU A 71 -7.86 -6.39 -6.81
CA LEU A 71 -8.16 -4.95 -6.70
C LEU A 71 -7.74 -4.37 -5.34
N ASP A 72 -7.50 -5.21 -4.33
CA ASP A 72 -7.07 -4.79 -3.00
C ASP A 72 -5.57 -4.44 -3.00
N PRO A 73 -5.18 -3.20 -2.68
CA PRO A 73 -3.78 -2.82 -2.51
C PRO A 73 -3.05 -3.68 -1.45
N GLY A 74 -3.79 -4.15 -0.43
CA GLY A 74 -3.26 -5.00 0.64
C GLY A 74 -2.68 -6.32 0.13
N THR A 75 -3.25 -6.90 -0.93
CA THR A 75 -2.74 -8.10 -1.61
C THR A 75 -1.31 -7.94 -2.12
N TYR A 76 -0.92 -6.70 -2.46
CA TYR A 76 0.41 -6.35 -2.95
C TYR A 76 1.31 -5.76 -1.87
N GLY A 77 0.88 -5.77 -0.60
CA GLY A 77 1.62 -5.19 0.52
C GLY A 77 1.57 -3.66 0.57
N LEU A 78 0.58 -3.04 -0.09
CA LEU A 78 0.36 -1.59 -0.07
C LEU A 78 -0.78 -1.25 0.89
N SER A 79 -0.66 -0.12 1.58
CA SER A 79 -1.79 0.44 2.34
C SER A 79 -2.48 1.52 1.50
N ALA A 80 -3.81 1.43 1.33
CA ALA A 80 -4.57 2.34 0.47
C ALA A 80 -4.46 3.82 0.90
N ASP A 81 -4.29 4.07 2.20
CA ASP A 81 -4.15 5.42 2.76
C ASP A 81 -2.70 5.95 2.72
N GLU A 82 -1.76 5.13 2.27
CA GLU A 82 -0.35 5.49 2.27
C GLU A 82 -0.04 6.55 1.19
N SER A 83 0.63 7.62 1.61
CA SER A 83 1.04 8.71 0.72
C SER A 83 2.35 8.37 0.02
N ILE A 84 2.36 7.31 -0.79
CA ILE A 84 3.50 6.92 -1.62
C ILE A 84 3.37 7.55 -3.01
N SER A 85 4.50 8.03 -3.57
CA SER A 85 4.57 8.46 -4.97
C SER A 85 4.82 7.27 -5.89
N CYS A 86 3.95 7.13 -6.90
CA CYS A 86 3.97 6.07 -7.89
C CYS A 86 4.29 6.67 -9.27
N SER A 87 5.39 6.22 -9.89
CA SER A 87 5.67 6.53 -11.29
C SER A 87 5.00 5.50 -12.19
N VAL A 88 4.01 5.91 -12.97
CA VAL A 88 3.16 5.04 -13.78
C VAL A 88 3.01 5.58 -15.20
N ASP A 89 2.76 4.69 -16.16
CA ASP A 89 2.37 5.08 -17.52
C ASP A 89 0.86 4.85 -17.71
N PHE A 90 0.15 5.95 -17.96
CA PHE A 90 -1.24 5.92 -18.38
C PHE A 90 -1.35 6.42 -19.82
N ALA A 91 -1.90 5.58 -20.69
CA ALA A 91 -2.19 5.90 -22.09
C ALA A 91 -0.98 6.47 -22.87
N GLY A 92 0.24 6.00 -22.59
CA GLY A 92 1.47 6.45 -23.26
C GLY A 92 2.06 7.72 -22.67
N SER A 93 1.56 8.18 -21.51
CA SER A 93 2.10 9.31 -20.77
C SER A 93 2.61 8.84 -19.42
N ALA A 94 3.91 9.05 -19.19
CA ALA A 94 4.50 8.90 -17.87
C ALA A 94 3.94 9.97 -16.92
N GLN A 95 3.48 9.54 -15.74
CA GLN A 95 2.91 10.39 -14.71
C GLN A 95 3.44 9.95 -13.33
N VAL A 96 3.54 10.91 -12.42
CA VAL A 96 3.84 10.64 -11.00
C VAL A 96 2.61 11.01 -10.21
N LEU A 97 1.99 10.01 -9.58
CA LEU A 97 0.73 10.15 -8.84
C LEU A 97 0.91 9.64 -7.42
N MET A 98 0.13 10.15 -6.49
CA MET A 98 0.04 9.54 -5.16
C MET A 98 -0.80 8.26 -5.23
N LEU A 99 -0.51 7.26 -4.40
CA LEU A 99 -1.25 6.00 -4.39
C LEU A 99 -2.79 6.18 -4.31
N PRO A 100 -3.37 7.03 -3.44
CA PRO A 100 -4.81 7.27 -3.43
C PRO A 100 -5.35 7.84 -4.75
N GLU A 101 -4.58 8.70 -5.41
CA GLU A 101 -4.95 9.27 -6.71
C GLU A 101 -4.88 8.20 -7.81
N LEU A 102 -3.86 7.34 -7.77
CA LEU A 102 -3.74 6.19 -8.67
C LEU A 102 -4.94 5.25 -8.53
N LEU A 103 -5.33 4.89 -7.30
CA LEU A 103 -6.49 4.03 -7.02
C LEU A 103 -7.78 4.63 -7.59
N ASN A 104 -8.02 5.92 -7.35
CA ASN A 104 -9.19 6.62 -7.89
C ASN A 104 -9.24 6.57 -9.42
N ARG A 105 -8.09 6.75 -10.09
CA ARG A 105 -8.02 6.69 -11.55
C ARG A 105 -8.22 5.28 -12.10
N LEU A 106 -7.65 4.27 -11.44
CA LEU A 106 -7.85 2.87 -11.80
C LEU A 106 -9.32 2.49 -11.65
N HIS A 107 -9.94 2.86 -10.53
CA HIS A 107 -11.36 2.62 -10.28
C HIS A 107 -12.25 3.31 -11.34
N ALA A 108 -11.99 4.59 -11.64
CA ALA A 108 -12.73 5.32 -12.68
C ALA A 108 -12.56 4.71 -14.08
N SER A 109 -11.41 4.08 -14.36
CA SER A 109 -11.10 3.51 -15.68
C SER A 109 -11.67 2.11 -15.88
N TYR A 110 -11.63 1.24 -14.86
CA TYR A 110 -11.94 -0.18 -15.00
C TYR A 110 -13.18 -0.65 -14.22
N CYS A 111 -13.62 0.10 -13.21
CA CYS A 111 -14.74 -0.26 -12.32
C CYS A 111 -15.92 0.73 -12.44
N GLY A 112 -15.91 1.60 -13.45
CA GLY A 112 -16.96 2.60 -13.66
C GLY A 112 -18.25 2.01 -14.26
N THR A 113 -18.96 2.81 -15.04
CA THR A 113 -20.18 2.38 -15.76
C THR A 113 -19.89 1.64 -17.08
N ILE A 114 -18.61 1.38 -17.36
CA ILE A 114 -18.13 0.65 -18.53
C ILE A 114 -17.24 -0.48 -18.02
N ALA A 115 -17.50 -1.69 -18.49
CA ALA A 115 -16.63 -2.84 -18.26
C ALA A 115 -15.66 -3.02 -19.43
N LEU A 116 -14.38 -3.12 -19.12
CA LEU A 116 -13.33 -3.40 -20.11
C LEU A 116 -12.71 -4.77 -19.84
N ASP A 117 -13.06 -5.75 -20.68
CA ASP A 117 -12.42 -7.07 -20.73
C ASP A 117 -11.76 -7.27 -22.10
N CYS A 118 -10.54 -6.77 -22.24
CA CYS A 118 -9.77 -6.86 -23.48
C CYS A 118 -8.36 -7.43 -23.28
N ALA A 119 -7.97 -7.76 -22.04
CA ALA A 119 -6.63 -8.21 -21.70
C ALA A 119 -6.25 -9.55 -22.36
N HIS A 120 -7.26 -10.32 -22.78
CA HIS A 120 -7.10 -11.60 -23.47
C HIS A 120 -6.78 -11.46 -24.97
N ILE A 121 -6.91 -10.26 -25.55
CA ILE A 121 -6.66 -9.99 -26.97
C ILE A 121 -5.14 -9.93 -27.20
N ARG A 122 -4.66 -10.68 -28.21
CA ARG A 122 -3.26 -10.69 -28.65
C ARG A 122 -3.13 -9.93 -29.97
N ALA A 123 -2.07 -9.13 -30.08
CA ALA A 123 -1.68 -8.45 -31.33
C ALA A 123 -0.99 -9.40 -32.31
#